data_AF-A0A0D9NIH0-F1
#
_entry.id   AF-A0A0D9NIH0-F1
#
_cell.length_a   1.000
_cell.length_b   1.000
_cell.length_c   1.000
_cell.angle_alpha   90.00
_cell.angle_beta   90.00
_cell.angle_gamma   90.00
#
_symmetry.space_group_name_H-M   'P 1'
#
loop_
_entity.id
_entity.type
_entity.pdbx_description
1 polymer ?
#
loop_
_entity_poly.entity_id
_entity_poly.type
_entity_poly.pdbx_seq_one_letter_code
_entity_poly.pdbx_strand_id
1 'polypeptide(L)'
;MTNTILPQLQALRRDYIGSVDSTLPVFPPQRVYDRDRRQWERVRSDTDCFMLCHNDLGPQNIFICPSTFQIVGIVDWEFVGYFPSYFELPLWKAADWAEEQEMYNKANARELEFFRLTPEDLKDGIPSP
;
A
#
# COMPACT_ATOMS: atom_id res chain seq x y z
N MET A 1 6.88 -26.46 3.54
CA MET A 1 6.13 -25.19 3.51
C MET A 1 6.69 -24.36 2.38
N THR A 2 5.85 -23.90 1.46
CA THR A 2 6.20 -22.89 0.47
C THR A 2 6.28 -21.55 1.20
N ASN A 3 7.51 -21.07 1.44
CA ASN A 3 7.76 -19.79 2.13
C ASN A 3 7.50 -18.63 1.15
N THR A 4 6.24 -18.26 0.97
CA THR A 4 5.84 -17.15 0.11
C THR A 4 5.40 -15.96 0.96
N ILE A 5 6.10 -14.84 0.83
CA ILE A 5 5.93 -13.68 1.73
C ILE A 5 4.57 -13.00 1.51
N LEU A 6 4.20 -12.71 0.26
CA LEU A 6 2.94 -12.01 -0.05
C LEU A 6 1.69 -12.78 0.43
N PRO A 7 1.53 -14.10 0.18
CA PRO A 7 0.40 -14.84 0.75
C PRO A 7 0.36 -14.85 2.28
N GLN A 8 1.51 -14.84 2.95
CA GLN A 8 1.57 -14.75 4.42
C GLN A 8 1.09 -13.39 4.92
N LEU A 9 1.48 -12.29 4.27
CA LEU A 9 0.99 -10.95 4.59
C LEU A 9 -0.53 -10.83 4.32
N GLN A 10 -1.00 -11.35 3.19
CA GLN A 10 -2.42 -11.33 2.81
C GLN A 10 -3.31 -12.22 3.69
N ALA A 11 -2.73 -13.16 4.43
CA ALA A 11 -3.42 -13.94 5.45
C ALA A 11 -3.68 -13.14 6.73
N LEU A 12 -2.92 -12.07 6.98
CA LEU A 12 -3.19 -11.12 8.07
C LEU A 12 -4.31 -10.19 7.62
N ARG A 13 -5.46 -10.27 8.30
CA ARG A 13 -6.68 -9.56 7.91
C ARG A 13 -7.34 -8.85 9.08
N ARG A 14 -8.10 -7.81 8.78
CA ARG A 14 -8.91 -7.03 9.73
C ARG A 14 -10.17 -6.47 9.08
N ASP A 15 -11.14 -6.11 9.93
CA ASP A 15 -12.41 -5.48 9.59
C ASP A 15 -12.32 -3.94 9.49
N TYR A 16 -11.14 -3.34 9.72
CA TYR A 16 -10.92 -1.90 9.57
C TYR A 16 -9.56 -1.57 8.94
N ILE A 17 -9.49 -0.40 8.30
CA ILE A 17 -8.25 0.10 7.69
C ILE A 17 -7.30 0.76 8.69
N GLY A 18 -6.04 0.90 8.29
CA GLY A 18 -5.05 1.74 8.96
C GLY A 18 -3.87 0.96 9.50
N SER A 19 -3.15 1.56 10.46
CA SER A 19 -1.89 1.00 10.97
C SER A 19 -2.04 -0.39 11.59
N VAL A 20 -0.91 -1.10 11.66
CA VAL A 20 -0.77 -2.33 12.45
C VAL A 20 -1.11 -2.10 13.92
N ASP A 21 -0.81 -0.92 14.47
CA ASP A 21 -1.22 -0.48 15.79
C ASP A 21 -2.59 0.21 15.73
N SER A 22 -3.58 -0.38 16.39
CA SER A 22 -4.96 0.08 16.37
C SER A 22 -5.19 1.38 17.16
N THR A 23 -4.20 1.82 17.95
CA THR A 23 -4.25 3.07 18.72
C THR A 23 -3.82 4.28 17.91
N LEU A 24 -3.09 4.07 16.80
CA LEU A 24 -2.62 5.15 15.94
C LEU A 24 -3.74 5.70 15.05
N PRO A 25 -3.65 7.00 14.65
CA PRO A 25 -4.49 7.57 13.61
C PRO A 25 -4.38 6.78 12.30
N VAL A 26 -5.40 6.91 11.45
CA VAL A 26 -5.32 6.36 10.10
C VAL A 26 -4.42 7.26 9.25
N PHE A 27 -3.40 6.66 8.66
CA PHE A 27 -2.61 7.25 7.59
C PHE A 27 -2.89 6.41 6.35
N PRO A 28 -3.49 6.95 5.27
CA PRO A 28 -3.61 6.21 4.02
C PRO A 28 -2.20 5.99 3.43
N PRO A 29 -2.05 5.15 2.39
CA PRO A 29 -0.76 5.01 1.71
C PRO A 29 -0.18 6.35 1.30
N GLN A 30 1.16 6.42 1.23
CA GLN A 30 1.91 7.64 0.91
C GLN A 30 1.32 8.41 -0.28
N ARG A 31 1.02 7.72 -1.38
CA ARG A 31 0.44 8.28 -2.62
C ARG A 31 -0.92 8.97 -2.47
N VAL A 32 -1.61 8.77 -1.34
CA VAL A 32 -2.80 9.53 -0.95
C VAL A 32 -2.45 10.55 0.13
N TYR A 33 -1.69 10.13 1.16
CA TYR A 33 -1.34 10.97 2.31
C TYR A 33 -0.55 12.22 1.92
N ASP A 34 0.41 12.10 1.00
CA ASP A 34 1.26 13.23 0.57
C ASP A 34 0.47 14.30 -0.18
N ARG A 35 -0.73 13.97 -0.68
CA ARG A 35 -1.58 14.88 -1.45
C ARG A 35 -2.71 15.48 -0.61
N ASP A 36 -2.97 14.89 0.56
CA ASP A 36 -3.88 15.46 1.54
C ASP A 36 -3.59 14.96 2.97
N ARG A 37 -3.00 15.85 3.77
CA ARG A 37 -2.61 15.57 5.15
C ARG A 37 -3.75 15.79 6.16
N ARG A 38 -5.01 15.74 5.75
CA ARG A 38 -6.18 15.78 6.65
C ARG A 38 -6.15 14.65 7.68
N GLN A 39 -6.97 14.77 8.71
CA GLN A 39 -7.29 13.63 9.56
C GLN A 39 -8.18 12.65 8.78
N TRP A 40 -7.76 11.39 8.69
CA TRP A 40 -8.48 10.35 7.97
C TRP A 40 -9.36 9.53 8.92
N GLU A 41 -10.59 9.26 8.51
CA GLU A 41 -11.51 8.41 9.25
C GLU A 41 -11.16 6.93 9.07
N ARG A 42 -11.45 6.13 10.10
CA ARG A 42 -11.26 4.69 10.07
C ARG A 42 -12.44 4.01 9.39
N VAL A 43 -12.25 3.65 8.12
CA VAL A 43 -13.20 2.82 7.36
C VAL A 43 -13.27 1.41 7.97
N ARG A 44 -14.49 0.91 8.15
CA ARG A 44 -14.80 -0.44 8.65
C ARG A 44 -15.59 -1.23 7.62
N SER A 45 -15.56 -2.56 7.76
CA SER A 45 -16.28 -3.55 6.96
C SER A 45 -16.95 -4.56 7.91
N ASP A 46 -18.04 -5.19 7.47
CA ASP A 46 -18.68 -6.28 8.23
C ASP A 46 -17.86 -7.59 8.22
N THR A 47 -16.78 -7.62 7.45
CA THR A 47 -15.90 -8.78 7.27
C THR A 47 -14.43 -8.38 7.33
N ASP A 48 -13.55 -9.33 7.65
CA ASP A 48 -12.09 -9.18 7.63
C ASP A 48 -11.55 -9.12 6.18
N CYS A 49 -11.93 -8.09 5.45
CA CYS A 49 -11.61 -7.93 4.03
C CYS A 49 -10.34 -7.09 3.76
N PHE A 50 -9.86 -6.34 4.76
CA PHE A 50 -8.64 -5.57 4.63
C PHE A 50 -7.43 -6.45 4.97
N MET A 51 -6.45 -6.45 4.07
CA MET A 51 -5.24 -7.27 4.17
C MET A 51 -4.06 -6.39 4.54
N LEU A 52 -3.04 -6.97 5.18
CA LEU A 52 -1.79 -6.26 5.43
C LEU A 52 -1.06 -5.98 4.11
N CYS A 53 -0.96 -4.71 3.77
CA CYS A 53 -0.26 -4.17 2.61
C CYS A 53 1.04 -3.48 3.07
N HIS A 54 2.12 -3.65 2.33
CA HIS A 54 3.35 -2.88 2.46
C HIS A 54 3.20 -1.48 1.86
N ASN A 55 2.39 -1.34 0.81
CA ASN A 55 2.09 -0.09 0.08
C ASN A 55 3.27 0.60 -0.65
N ASP A 56 4.46 0.03 -0.59
CA ASP A 56 5.68 0.52 -1.28
C ASP A 56 6.64 -0.65 -1.62
N LEU A 57 6.10 -1.75 -2.12
CA LEU A 57 6.91 -2.96 -2.38
C LEU A 57 7.58 -2.92 -3.77
N GLY A 58 8.47 -1.95 -3.99
CA GLY A 58 9.33 -1.89 -5.18
C GLY A 58 10.57 -2.80 -5.07
N PRO A 59 11.30 -3.03 -6.18
CA PRO A 59 12.55 -3.81 -6.17
C PRO A 59 13.59 -3.30 -5.17
N GLN A 60 13.62 -1.99 -4.90
CA GLN A 60 14.49 -1.34 -3.93
C GLN A 60 14.31 -1.85 -2.50
N ASN A 61 13.11 -2.34 -2.16
CA ASN A 61 12.73 -2.80 -0.82
C ASN A 61 12.82 -4.33 -0.66
N ILE A 62 13.33 -5.05 -1.68
CA ILE A 62 13.44 -6.51 -1.69
C ILE A 62 14.91 -6.92 -1.77
N PHE A 63 15.42 -7.55 -0.70
CA PHE A 63 16.78 -8.08 -0.68
C PHE A 63 16.81 -9.53 -1.16
N ILE A 64 17.72 -9.81 -2.10
CA ILE A 64 17.89 -11.13 -2.72
C ILE A 64 19.33 -11.60 -2.45
N CYS A 65 19.48 -12.86 -2.02
CA CYS A 65 20.80 -13.48 -1.93
C CYS A 65 21.34 -13.76 -3.35
N PRO A 66 22.47 -13.18 -3.78
CA PRO A 66 22.94 -13.28 -5.16
C PRO A 66 23.35 -14.70 -5.57
N SER A 67 23.71 -15.57 -4.61
CA SER A 67 24.11 -16.95 -4.90
C SER A 67 22.93 -17.92 -5.03
N THR A 68 21.78 -17.63 -4.41
CA THR A 68 20.61 -18.52 -4.38
C THR A 68 19.38 -17.94 -5.08
N PHE A 69 19.39 -16.64 -5.38
CA PHE A 69 18.25 -15.87 -5.86
C PHE A 69 17.01 -15.94 -4.96
N GLN A 70 17.20 -16.28 -3.68
CA GLN A 70 16.13 -16.28 -2.70
C GLN A 70 15.97 -14.89 -2.09
N ILE A 71 14.72 -14.48 -1.85
CA ILE A 71 14.41 -13.30 -1.05
C ILE A 71 14.87 -13.57 0.38
N VAL A 72 15.72 -12.70 0.92
CA VAL A 72 16.27 -12.76 2.28
C VAL A 72 15.74 -11.67 3.19
N GLY A 73 15.10 -10.64 2.64
CA GLY A 73 14.51 -9.57 3.41
C GLY A 73 13.54 -8.72 2.60
N ILE A 74 12.54 -8.19 3.30
CA ILE A 74 11.72 -7.07 2.85
C ILE A 74 11.89 -5.98 3.91
N VAL A 75 12.19 -4.77 3.47
CA VAL A 75 12.49 -3.62 4.33
C VAL A 75 11.56 -2.46 4.01
N ASP A 76 11.68 -1.38 4.77
CA ASP A 76 10.95 -0.13 4.54
C ASP A 76 9.42 -0.20 4.74
N TRP A 77 9.04 -0.67 5.93
CA TRP A 77 7.64 -0.92 6.30
C TRP A 77 6.89 0.34 6.78
N GLU A 78 7.37 1.55 6.53
CA GLU A 78 6.78 2.76 7.12
C GLU A 78 5.36 3.06 6.62
N PHE A 79 5.01 2.57 5.43
CA PHE A 79 3.67 2.69 4.84
C PHE A 79 2.78 1.46 5.05
N VAL A 80 3.21 0.52 5.90
CA VAL A 80 2.47 -0.70 6.17
C VAL A 80 1.10 -0.41 6.82
N GLY A 81 0.06 -1.10 6.36
CA GLY A 81 -1.24 -1.05 7.01
C GLY A 81 -2.26 -2.00 6.41
N TYR A 82 -3.43 -2.06 7.03
CA TYR A 82 -4.56 -2.85 6.55
C TYR A 82 -5.37 -2.03 5.55
N PHE A 83 -5.45 -2.52 4.31
CA PHE A 83 -6.16 -1.86 3.21
C PHE A 83 -6.81 -2.90 2.28
N PRO A 84 -7.69 -2.50 1.35
CA PRO A 84 -8.14 -3.40 0.28
C PRO A 84 -6.94 -3.96 -0.48
N SER A 85 -6.96 -5.24 -0.86
CA SER A 85 -5.79 -5.91 -1.45
C SER A 85 -5.24 -5.23 -2.71
N TYR A 86 -6.07 -4.49 -3.45
CA TYR A 86 -5.67 -3.75 -4.65
C TYR A 86 -4.85 -2.47 -4.36
N PHE A 87 -4.69 -2.10 -3.09
CA PHE A 87 -3.75 -1.07 -2.64
C PHE A 87 -2.30 -1.56 -2.68
N GLU A 88 -2.06 -2.87 -2.61
CA GLU A 88 -0.72 -3.45 -2.82
C GLU A 88 -0.41 -3.51 -4.31
N LEU A 89 0.18 -2.45 -4.84
CA LEU A 89 0.60 -2.41 -6.24
C LEU A 89 1.78 -3.36 -6.45
N PRO A 90 1.84 -4.09 -7.58
CA PRO A 90 2.93 -5.01 -7.87
C PRO A 90 4.18 -4.27 -8.38
N LEU A 91 4.67 -3.28 -7.62
CA LEU A 91 5.77 -2.40 -8.00
C LEU A 91 7.06 -3.18 -8.29
N TRP A 92 7.27 -4.32 -7.62
CA TRP A 92 8.35 -5.27 -7.90
C TRP A 92 8.36 -5.83 -9.34
N LYS A 93 7.33 -5.57 -10.15
CA LYS A 93 7.27 -5.94 -11.57
C LYS A 93 7.63 -4.79 -12.51
N ALA A 94 7.74 -3.56 -12.02
CA ALA A 94 8.14 -2.43 -12.83
C ALA A 94 9.61 -2.58 -13.25
N ALA A 95 9.89 -2.42 -14.54
CA ALA A 95 11.24 -2.45 -15.08
C ALA A 95 11.98 -1.12 -14.81
N ASP A 96 11.23 -0.02 -14.73
CA ASP A 96 11.74 1.31 -14.49
C ASP A 96 10.69 2.21 -13.81
N TRP A 97 11.10 3.45 -13.54
CA TRP A 97 10.28 4.47 -12.89
C TRP A 97 9.05 4.89 -13.71
N ALA A 98 9.11 4.80 -15.05
CA ALA A 98 7.97 5.17 -15.88
C ALA A 98 6.86 4.13 -15.79
N GLU A 99 7.21 2.84 -15.76
CA GLU A 99 6.25 1.77 -15.50
C GLU A 99 5.66 1.87 -14.08
N GLU A 100 6.49 2.16 -13.08
CA GLU A 100 6.03 2.38 -11.69
C GLU A 100 5.01 3.52 -11.61
N GLN A 101 5.36 4.67 -12.22
CA GLN A 101 4.49 5.84 -12.33
C GLN A 101 3.16 5.52 -13.04
N GLU A 102 3.18 4.68 -14.08
CA GLU A 102 1.96 4.23 -14.76
C GLU A 102 1.09 3.37 -13.83
N MET A 103 1.68 2.52 -12.99
CA MET A 103 0.93 1.75 -11.98
C MET A 103 0.24 2.67 -10.98
N TYR A 104 0.93 3.68 -10.46
CA TYR A 104 0.32 4.69 -9.56
C TYR A 104 -0.82 5.44 -10.25
N ASN A 105 -0.60 5.92 -11.48
CA ASN A 105 -1.62 6.66 -12.22
C ASN A 105 -2.89 5.82 -12.47
N LYS A 106 -2.73 4.52 -12.78
CA LYS A 106 -3.87 3.58 -12.95
C LYS A 106 -4.59 3.29 -11.63
N ALA A 107 -3.88 3.32 -10.50
CA ALA A 107 -4.45 3.07 -9.18
C ALA A 107 -5.13 4.31 -8.59
N ASN A 108 -4.71 5.50 -8.99
CA ASN A 108 -5.11 6.77 -8.39
C ASN A 108 -6.64 6.93 -8.27
N ALA A 109 -7.38 6.79 -9.37
CA ALA A 109 -8.83 7.00 -9.36
C ALA A 109 -9.57 6.02 -8.43
N ARG A 110 -9.23 4.73 -8.48
CA ARG A 110 -9.88 3.69 -7.64
C ARG A 110 -9.58 3.85 -6.15
N GLU A 111 -8.40 4.34 -5.80
CA GLU A 111 -8.01 4.51 -4.40
C GLU A 111 -8.61 5.77 -3.81
N LEU A 112 -8.71 6.86 -4.59
CA LEU A 112 -9.46 8.04 -4.17
C LEU A 112 -10.95 7.72 -4.02
N GLU A 113 -11.53 6.94 -4.94
CA GLU A 113 -12.92 6.48 -4.86
C GLU A 113 -13.19 5.68 -3.57
N PHE A 114 -12.24 4.86 -3.12
CA PHE A 114 -12.35 4.16 -1.83
C PHE A 114 -12.59 5.12 -0.66
N PHE A 115 -11.95 6.29 -0.70
CA PHE A 115 -12.15 7.37 0.29
C PHE A 115 -13.29 8.33 -0.07
N ARG A 116 -14.04 8.05 -1.15
CA ARG A 116 -15.11 8.91 -1.71
C ARG A 116 -14.58 10.29 -2.12
N LEU A 117 -13.39 10.33 -2.70
CA LEU A 117 -12.71 11.52 -3.17
C LEU A 117 -12.51 11.49 -4.68
N THR A 118 -12.41 12.67 -5.27
CA THR A 118 -11.81 12.91 -6.59
C THR A 118 -10.49 13.67 -6.44
N PRO A 119 -9.66 13.78 -7.49
CA PRO A 119 -8.43 14.56 -7.43
C PRO A 119 -8.63 16.02 -6.98
N GLU A 120 -9.79 16.62 -7.31
CA GLU A 120 -10.15 17.99 -6.96
C GLU A 120 -10.45 18.18 -5.46
N ASP A 121 -10.76 17.10 -4.74
CA ASP A 121 -11.00 17.14 -3.30
C ASP A 121 -9.70 17.23 -2.48
N LEU A 122 -8.54 16.98 -3.09
CA LEU A 122 -7.24 16.93 -2.41
C LEU A 122 -6.67 18.35 -2.20
N LYS A 123 -6.20 18.62 -0.98
CA LYS A 123 -5.84 19.99 -0.57
C LYS A 123 -4.42 20.42 -0.87
N ASP A 124 -3.48 19.48 -0.98
CA ASP A 124 -2.05 19.84 -1.01
C ASP A 124 -1.50 19.97 -2.45
N GLY A 125 -2.34 19.73 -3.47
CA GLY A 125 -2.01 20.00 -4.88
C GLY A 125 -0.85 19.17 -5.45
N ILE A 126 -0.37 18.18 -4.70
CA ILE A 126 0.72 17.29 -5.10
C ILE A 126 0.17 16.27 -6.13
N PRO A 127 0.85 16.07 -7.27
CA PRO A 127 0.45 15.04 -8.23
C PRO A 127 0.62 13.64 -7.62
N SER A 128 0.05 12.62 -8.26
CA SER A 128 0.42 11.25 -7.89
C SER A 128 1.94 11.10 -7.96
N PRO A 129 2.59 10.42 -6.99
CA PRO A 129 3.97 9.99 -7.15
C PRO A 129 4.10 9.09 -8.38
#